data_AF-A0A519L7Y4-F1
#
_entry.id   AF-A0A519L7Y4-F1
#
_cell.length_a   1.000
_cell.length_b   1.000
_cell.length_c   1.000
_cell.angle_alpha   90.00
_cell.angle_beta   90.00
_cell.angle_gamma   90.00
#
_symmetry.space_group_name_H-M   'P 1'
#
loop_
_entity.id
_entity.type
_entity.pdbx_description
1 polymer ?
#
loop_
_entity_poly.entity_id
_entity_poly.type
_entity_poly.pdbx_seq_one_letter_code
_entity_poly.pdbx_strand_id
1 'polypeptide(L)'
;MIWLYSGLGAIAAGLFLSLREFLPWLEARRTGRLRTRGARSQLILRDHEPERFETLADRRLKAAGPGALFALSGVFWLGWNLLGLILATTG
;
A
#
# COMPACT_ATOMS: atom_id res chain seq x y z
N MET A 1 23.30 -8.13 -11.29
CA MET A 1 22.24 -9.04 -10.77
C MET A 1 21.66 -8.59 -9.44
N ILE A 2 22.47 -8.36 -8.38
CA ILE A 2 21.98 -7.89 -7.06
C ILE A 2 21.05 -6.67 -7.14
N TRP A 3 21.37 -5.68 -7.98
CA TRP A 3 20.56 -4.45 -8.15
C TRP A 3 19.15 -4.67 -8.71
N LEU A 4 18.94 -5.71 -9.52
CA LEU A 4 17.62 -6.07 -10.05
C LEU A 4 16.75 -6.74 -8.98
N TYR A 5 17.34 -7.60 -8.16
CA TYR A 5 16.65 -8.25 -7.05
C TYR A 5 16.21 -7.25 -5.97
N SER A 6 17.02 -6.23 -5.69
CA SER A 6 16.65 -5.15 -4.77
C SER A 6 15.43 -4.35 -5.27
N GLY A 7 15.33 -4.09 -6.58
CA GLY A 7 14.17 -3.43 -7.18
C GLY A 7 12.90 -4.26 -7.07
N LEU A 8 12.97 -5.56 -7.36
CA LEU A 8 11.84 -6.49 -7.19
C LEU A 8 11.41 -6.60 -5.72
N GLY A 9 12.37 -6.63 -4.79
CA GLY A 9 12.10 -6.64 -3.35
C GLY A 9 11.38 -5.37 -2.88
N ALA A 10 11.80 -4.20 -3.36
CA ALA A 10 11.14 -2.93 -3.05
C ALA A 10 9.71 -2.87 -3.60
N ILE A 11 9.49 -3.35 -4.83
CA ILE A 11 8.15 -3.45 -5.43
C ILE A 11 7.26 -4.37 -4.60
N ALA A 12 7.73 -5.58 -4.28
CA ALA A 12 6.97 -6.56 -3.52
C ALA A 12 6.63 -6.06 -2.11
N ALA A 13 7.60 -5.43 -1.42
CA ALA A 13 7.39 -4.85 -0.09
C ALA A 13 6.39 -3.68 -0.13
N GLY A 14 6.50 -2.78 -1.11
CA GLY A 14 5.57 -1.67 -1.31
C GLY A 14 4.15 -2.14 -1.59
N LEU A 15 3.99 -3.11 -2.51
CA LEU A 15 2.72 -3.75 -2.81
C LEU A 15 2.12 -4.43 -1.59
N PHE A 16 2.92 -5.21 -0.84
CA PHE A 16 2.45 -5.88 0.36
C PHE A 16 1.97 -4.88 1.42
N LEU A 17 2.74 -3.81 1.68
CA LEU A 17 2.35 -2.77 2.64
C LEU A 17 1.08 -2.05 2.22
N SER A 18 0.94 -1.73 0.94
CA SER A 18 -0.25 -1.07 0.41
C SER A 18 -1.47 -1.98 0.49
N LEU A 19 -1.36 -3.24 0.04
CA LEU A 19 -2.42 -4.25 0.11
C LEU A 19 -2.85 -4.53 1.55
N ARG A 20 -1.90 -4.60 2.49
CA ARG A 20 -2.18 -4.84 3.92
C ARG A 20 -3.11 -3.80 4.53
N GLU A 21 -3.08 -2.55 4.07
CA GLU A 21 -4.00 -1.51 4.52
C GLU A 21 -5.24 -1.38 3.62
N PHE A 22 -5.07 -1.61 2.32
CA PHE A 22 -6.14 -1.47 1.33
C PHE A 22 -7.20 -2.57 1.44
N LEU A 23 -6.81 -3.82 1.67
CA LEU A 23 -7.73 -4.96 1.85
C LEU A 23 -8.70 -4.74 3.02
N PRO A 24 -8.23 -4.42 4.25
CA PRO A 24 -9.13 -4.12 5.36
C PRO A 24 -9.98 -2.86 5.16
N TRP A 25 -9.50 -1.90 4.37
CA TRP A 25 -10.28 -0.72 4.01
C TRP A 25 -11.44 -1.09 3.07
N LEU A 26 -11.17 -1.92 2.06
CA LEU A 26 -12.15 -2.36 1.07
C LEU A 26 -13.20 -3.29 1.70
N GLU A 27 -12.77 -4.20 2.58
CA GLU A 27 -13.67 -5.04 3.37
C GLU A 27 -14.57 -4.21 4.30
N ALA A 28 -14.02 -3.18 4.95
CA ALA A 28 -14.81 -2.28 5.78
C ALA A 28 -15.84 -1.49 4.94
N ARG A 29 -15.46 -0.97 3.78
CA ARG A 29 -16.36 -0.30 2.83
C ARG A 29 -17.51 -1.19 2.38
N ARG A 30 -17.26 -2.49 2.16
CA ARG A 30 -18.28 -3.47 1.74
C ARG A 30 -19.18 -3.90 2.89
N THR A 31 -18.62 -4.13 4.08
CA THR A 31 -19.36 -4.68 5.22
C THR A 31 -19.96 -3.63 6.15
N GLY A 32 -19.51 -2.38 6.06
CA GLY A 32 -19.87 -1.31 6.99
C GLY A 32 -19.26 -1.50 8.39
N ARG A 33 -18.28 -2.40 8.54
CA ARG A 33 -17.67 -2.75 9.84
C ARG A 33 -16.18 -2.45 9.82
N LEU A 34 -15.69 -1.73 10.84
CA LEU A 34 -14.28 -1.38 10.92
C LEU A 34 -13.80 -1.46 12.37
N ARG A 35 -12.68 -2.16 12.60
CA ARG A 35 -12.08 -2.28 13.94
C ARG A 35 -10.99 -1.25 14.17
N THR A 36 -10.92 -0.70 15.37
CA THR A 36 -9.78 0.14 15.77
C THR A 36 -8.52 -0.71 15.94
N ARG A 37 -7.34 -0.13 15.68
CA ARG A 37 -6.04 -0.76 15.96
C ARG A 37 -5.61 -0.45 17.39
N GLY A 38 -5.12 -1.46 18.11
CA GLY A 38 -4.55 -1.31 19.46
C GLY A 38 -4.90 -2.48 20.38
N ALA A 39 -4.37 -2.44 21.61
CA ALA A 39 -4.63 -3.46 22.63
C ALA A 39 -6.13 -3.57 23.01
N ARG A 40 -6.90 -2.50 22.79
CA ARG A 40 -8.36 -2.48 22.96
C ARG A 40 -9.04 -2.21 21.62
N SER A 41 -9.12 -3.25 20.79
CA SER A 41 -9.84 -3.20 19.51
C SER A 41 -11.34 -3.04 19.77
N GLN A 42 -11.93 -1.94 19.30
CA GLN A 42 -13.37 -1.70 19.28
C GLN A 42 -13.91 -1.84 17.87
N LEU A 43 -15.09 -2.44 17.74
CA LEU A 43 -15.81 -2.55 16.48
C LEU A 43 -16.66 -1.29 16.28
N ILE A 44 -16.44 -0.61 15.16
CA ILE A 44 -17.19 0.56 14.74
C ILE A 44 -18.05 0.16 13.55
N LEU A 45 -19.35 0.40 13.68
CA LEU A 45 -20.36 0.08 12.69
C LEU A 45 -20.80 1.39 12.02
N ARG A 46 -20.84 1.39 10.69
CA ARG A 46 -21.27 2.56 9.91
C ARG A 46 -22.67 3.03 10.28
N ASP A 47 -23.57 2.10 10.60
CA ASP A 47 -24.96 2.38 10.92
C ASP A 47 -25.15 3.03 12.31
N HIS A 48 -24.19 2.82 13.22
CA HIS A 48 -24.25 3.38 14.58
C HIS A 48 -23.38 4.64 14.74
N GLU A 49 -22.19 4.68 14.12
CA GLU A 49 -21.22 5.76 14.27
C GLU A 49 -20.62 6.16 12.89
N PRO A 50 -21.40 6.79 11.99
CA PRO A 50 -20.98 7.04 10.60
C PRO A 50 -19.78 7.98 10.49
N GLU A 51 -19.74 9.08 11.25
CA GLU A 51 -18.63 10.05 11.21
C GLU A 51 -17.29 9.44 11.64
N ARG A 52 -17.32 8.63 12.70
CA ARG A 52 -16.12 7.92 13.20
C ARG A 52 -15.68 6.83 12.22
N PHE A 53 -16.65 6.13 11.61
CA PHE A 53 -16.36 5.15 10.57
C PHE A 53 -15.63 5.79 9.39
N GLU A 54 -16.14 6.91 8.87
CA GLU A 54 -15.51 7.60 7.73
C GLU A 54 -14.12 8.14 8.07
N THR A 55 -13.96 8.72 9.26
CA THR A 55 -12.65 9.23 9.72
C THR A 55 -11.60 8.11 9.80
N LEU A 56 -11.97 6.94 10.32
CA LEU A 56 -11.07 5.79 10.39
C LEU A 56 -10.81 5.15 9.03
N ALA A 57 -11.81 5.07 8.18
CA ALA A 57 -11.65 4.59 6.82
C ALA A 57 -10.68 5.49 6.02
N ASP A 58 -10.84 6.81 6.09
CA ASP A 58 -9.95 7.75 5.41
C ASP A 58 -8.51 7.67 5.92
N ARG A 59 -8.32 7.53 7.24
CA ARG A 59 -6.99 7.30 7.83
C ARG A 59 -6.33 6.01 7.33
N ARG A 60 -7.08 4.91 7.15
CA ARG A 60 -6.55 3.66 6.59
C ARG A 60 -6.15 3.80 5.12
N LEU A 61 -6.96 4.51 4.34
CA LEU A 61 -6.63 4.79 2.94
C LEU A 61 -5.34 5.62 2.84
N LYS A 62 -5.21 6.66 3.66
CA LYS A 62 -3.98 7.47 3.75
C LYS A 62 -2.78 6.64 4.21
N ALA A 63 -2.97 5.70 5.13
CA ALA A 63 -1.93 4.77 5.57
C ALA A 63 -1.48 3.77 4.48
N ALA A 64 -2.29 3.51 3.45
CA ALA A 64 -1.89 2.72 2.29
C ALA A 64 -0.96 3.49 1.33
N GLY A 65 -0.95 4.83 1.42
CA GLY A 65 -0.18 5.73 0.55
C GLY A 65 1.34 5.51 0.60
N PRO A 66 1.98 5.41 1.78
CA PRO A 66 3.40 5.09 1.88
C PRO A 66 3.79 3.79 1.17
N GLY A 67 2.97 2.73 1.29
CA GLY A 67 3.20 1.47 0.57
C GLY A 67 3.17 1.66 -0.95
N ALA A 68 2.22 2.45 -1.45
CA ALA A 68 2.13 2.77 -2.88
C ALA A 68 3.36 3.58 -3.36
N LEU A 69 3.87 4.52 -2.55
CA LEU A 69 5.10 5.26 -2.86
C LEU A 69 6.33 4.34 -2.95
N PHE A 70 6.46 3.38 -2.04
CA PHE A 70 7.53 2.37 -2.11
C PHE A 70 7.41 1.47 -3.35
N ALA A 71 6.19 1.11 -3.75
CA ALA A 71 5.99 0.35 -4.98
C ALA A 71 6.40 1.16 -6.21
N LEU A 72 5.99 2.43 -6.28
CA LEU A 72 6.35 3.35 -7.37
C LEU A 72 7.86 3.59 -7.46
N SER A 73 8.55 3.76 -6.32
CA SER A 73 10.00 3.95 -6.32
C SER A 73 10.74 2.70 -6.82
N GLY A 74 10.27 1.51 -6.45
CA GLY A 74 10.78 0.25 -6.99
C GLY A 74 10.59 0.12 -8.50
N VAL A 75 9.41 0.48 -9.02
CA VAL A 75 9.12 0.49 -10.48
C VAL A 75 10.02 1.47 -11.20
N PHE A 76 10.16 2.69 -10.68
CA PHE A 76 11.02 3.72 -11.26
C PHE A 76 12.48 3.27 -11.30
N TRP A 77 12.97 2.67 -10.21
CA TRP A 77 14.33 2.14 -10.13
C TRP A 77 14.60 1.02 -11.15
N LEU A 78 13.64 0.10 -11.31
CA LEU A 78 13.72 -0.97 -12.31
C LEU A 78 13.71 -0.41 -13.74
N GLY A 79 12.84 0.55 -14.02
CA GLY A 79 12.80 1.23 -15.32
C GLY A 79 14.10 1.95 -15.66
N TRP A 80 14.71 2.63 -14.68
CA TRP A 80 16.00 3.31 -14.86
C TRP A 80 17.13 2.33 -15.17
N ASN A 81 17.18 1.19 -14.47
CA ASN A 81 18.17 0.14 -14.73
C ASN A 81 17.98 -0.49 -16.12
N LEU A 82 16.74 -0.71 -16.54
CA LEU A 82 16.43 -1.25 -17.87
C LEU A 82 16.85 -0.27 -18.99
N LEU A 83 16.57 1.02 -18.84
CA LEU A 83 17.01 2.04 -19.80
C LEU A 83 18.53 2.11 -19.92
N GLY A 84 19.24 2.07 -18.79
CA GLY A 84 20.70 2.03 -18.77
C GLY A 84 21.25 0.79 -19.47
N LEU A 85 20.60 -0.37 -19.29
CA LEU A 85 20.99 -1.61 -19.97
C LEU A 85 20.79 -1.52 -21.48
N ILE A 86 19.65 -0.97 -21.94
CA ILE A 86 19.34 -0.79 -23.36
C ILE A 86 20.34 0.15 -24.01
N LEU A 87 20.63 1.29 -23.39
CA LEU A 87 21.60 2.26 -23.91
C LEU A 87 23.02 1.66 -23.96
N ALA A 88 23.39 0.82 -23.00
CA ALA A 88 24.69 0.16 -22.99
C ALA A 88 24.83 -0.95 -24.05
N THR A 89 23.72 -1.55 -24.51
CA THR A 89 23.74 -2.59 -25.56
C THR A 89 23.52 -2.05 -26.96
N THR A 90 22.98 -0.85 -27.11
CA THR A 90 22.78 -0.19 -28.42
C THR A 90 23.82 0.89 -28.74
N GLY A 91 24.74 1.17 -27.81
CA GLY A 91 25.89 2.06 -27.98
C GLY A 91 27.19 1.37 -28.34
#